data_AF-A0A6B2G699-F1
#
_entry.id   AF-A0A6B2G699-F1
#
_cell.length_a   1.000
_cell.length_b   1.000
_cell.length_c   1.000
_cell.angle_alpha   90.00
_cell.angle_beta   90.00
_cell.angle_gamma   90.00
#
_symmetry.space_group_name_H-M   'P 1'
#
loop_
_entity.id
_entity.type
_entity.pdbx_description
1 polymer ?
#
loop_
_entity_poly.entity_id
_entity_poly.type
_entity_poly.pdbx_seq_one_letter_code
_entity_poly.pdbx_strand_id
1 'polypeptide(L)'
;SIFLPETLDLYEAKNTPKVIFCIHAFSHFLAKRGIMPLIKSVYGEAQFAEQEISKIARYFEKAGVKMPEFGKIGGMLEKELSENDAALHAANMLVAEAIDKQDSELLLERLKNPVINLARIRDYLGDSYLIHMKSRKDKKSEVAETKRKESFDEIDVYDKILSQTELQDCINAKNIEAVIKKINESLKSGNFEELGKALICEDLCLRGAIPEYE
;
A
#
# COMPACT_ATOMS: atom_id res chain seq x y z
N SER A 1 2.32 -20.07 -13.71
CA SER A 1 1.75 -19.41 -12.53
C SER A 1 0.70 -20.30 -11.93
N ILE A 2 0.75 -20.55 -10.62
CA ILE A 2 -0.24 -21.36 -9.88
C ILE A 2 -1.63 -20.70 -9.78
N PHE A 3 -1.71 -19.39 -10.07
CA PHE A 3 -2.94 -18.59 -9.94
C PHE A 3 -3.79 -18.58 -11.21
N LEU A 4 -3.17 -18.64 -12.40
CA LEU A 4 -3.87 -18.41 -13.67
C LEU A 4 -4.72 -19.63 -14.08
N PRO A 5 -6.03 -19.44 -14.35
CA PRO A 5 -6.88 -20.48 -14.91
C PRO A 5 -6.61 -20.63 -16.41
N GLU A 6 -7.01 -21.77 -16.97
CA GLU A 6 -7.10 -21.95 -18.41
C GLU A 6 -8.42 -21.36 -18.95
N THR A 7 -8.49 -21.10 -20.26
CA THR A 7 -9.71 -20.56 -20.88
C THR A 7 -10.92 -21.48 -20.66
N LEU A 8 -10.71 -22.80 -20.68
CA LEU A 8 -11.77 -23.79 -20.44
C LEU A 8 -12.25 -23.82 -18.98
N ASP A 9 -11.40 -23.44 -18.02
CA ASP A 9 -11.77 -23.38 -16.60
C ASP A 9 -12.91 -22.39 -16.37
N LEU A 10 -12.92 -21.28 -17.14
CA LEU A 10 -13.97 -20.27 -17.14
C LEU A 10 -15.09 -20.60 -18.14
N TYR A 11 -14.75 -20.86 -19.41
CA TYR A 11 -15.74 -20.98 -20.48
C TYR A 11 -16.67 -22.18 -20.29
N GLU A 12 -16.13 -23.32 -19.86
CA GLU A 12 -16.90 -24.55 -19.63
C GLU A 12 -17.18 -24.80 -18.13
N ALA A 13 -16.84 -23.84 -17.26
CA ALA A 13 -16.92 -23.99 -15.81
C ALA A 13 -16.23 -25.25 -15.26
N LYS A 14 -15.18 -25.73 -15.96
CA LYS A 14 -14.43 -26.95 -15.59
C LYS A 14 -13.70 -26.81 -14.26
N ASN A 15 -13.23 -25.61 -13.93
CA ASN A 15 -12.52 -25.33 -12.68
C ASN A 15 -12.81 -23.92 -12.17
N THR A 16 -14.10 -23.67 -11.88
CA THR A 16 -14.54 -22.43 -11.27
C THR A 16 -13.76 -22.06 -10.00
N PRO A 17 -13.38 -23.00 -9.09
CA PRO A 17 -12.56 -22.66 -7.93
C PRO A 17 -11.24 -21.97 -8.28
N LYS A 18 -10.54 -22.42 -9.34
CA LYS A 18 -9.29 -21.80 -9.79
C LYS A 18 -9.49 -20.41 -10.39
N VAL A 19 -10.62 -20.19 -11.09
CA VAL A 19 -11.00 -18.85 -11.57
C VAL A 19 -11.22 -17.90 -10.39
N ILE A 20 -12.00 -18.32 -9.39
CA ILE A 20 -12.24 -17.51 -8.20
C ILE A 20 -10.94 -17.25 -7.44
N PHE A 21 -10.07 -18.25 -7.32
CA PHE A 21 -8.73 -18.12 -6.72
C PHE A 21 -7.87 -17.08 -7.44
N CYS A 22 -7.90 -17.05 -8.78
CA CYS A 22 -7.21 -16.05 -9.58
C CYS A 22 -7.71 -14.63 -9.29
N ILE A 23 -9.02 -14.43 -9.13
CA ILE A 23 -9.60 -13.13 -8.79
C ILE A 23 -9.13 -12.66 -7.41
N HIS A 24 -9.09 -13.57 -6.43
CA HIS A 24 -8.57 -13.24 -5.09
C HIS A 24 -7.08 -12.90 -5.15
N ALA A 25 -6.27 -13.68 -5.87
CA ALA A 25 -4.85 -13.39 -6.06
C ALA A 25 -4.62 -12.05 -6.75
N PHE A 26 -5.41 -11.72 -7.76
CA PHE A 26 -5.37 -10.42 -8.41
C PHE A 26 -5.74 -9.29 -7.45
N SER A 27 -6.72 -9.50 -6.57
CA SER A 27 -7.06 -8.53 -5.54
C SER A 27 -5.90 -8.27 -4.57
N HIS A 28 -5.27 -9.34 -4.07
CA HIS A 28 -4.08 -9.21 -3.23
C HIS A 28 -2.94 -8.50 -3.97
N PHE A 29 -2.72 -8.80 -5.26
CA PHE A 29 -1.71 -8.15 -6.08
C PHE A 29 -1.95 -6.64 -6.22
N LEU A 30 -3.18 -6.22 -6.56
CA LEU A 30 -3.53 -4.80 -6.68
C LEU A 30 -3.52 -4.08 -5.34
N ALA A 31 -3.95 -4.74 -4.26
CA ALA A 31 -3.89 -4.21 -2.91
C ALA A 31 -2.45 -3.99 -2.44
N LYS A 32 -1.54 -4.94 -2.71
CA LYS A 32 -0.09 -4.78 -2.44
C LYS A 32 0.52 -3.59 -3.17
N ARG A 33 -0.03 -3.20 -4.33
CA ARG A 33 0.37 -2.00 -5.09
C ARG A 33 -0.37 -0.72 -4.69
N GLY A 34 -1.28 -0.79 -3.72
CA GLY A 34 -2.08 0.36 -3.29
C GLY A 34 -3.12 0.83 -4.32
N ILE A 35 -3.42 0.03 -5.35
CA ILE A 35 -4.34 0.40 -6.42
C ILE A 35 -5.80 0.25 -5.97
N MET A 36 -6.09 -0.74 -5.12
CA MET A 36 -7.44 -0.97 -4.59
C MET A 36 -7.40 -1.54 -3.17
N PRO A 37 -8.46 -1.37 -2.37
CA PRO A 37 -8.56 -2.05 -1.09
C PRO A 37 -8.64 -3.58 -1.28
N LEU A 38 -8.13 -4.33 -0.30
CA LEU A 38 -8.23 -5.80 -0.29
C LEU A 38 -9.71 -6.23 -0.20
N ILE A 39 -10.09 -7.28 -0.93
CA ILE A 39 -11.42 -7.88 -0.81
C ILE A 39 -11.62 -8.37 0.63
N LYS A 40 -12.76 -8.02 1.22
CA LYS A 40 -13.11 -8.44 2.58
C LYS A 40 -13.46 -9.93 2.61
N SER A 41 -13.00 -10.62 3.65
CA SER A 41 -13.48 -11.96 3.96
C SER A 41 -14.94 -11.88 4.39
N VAL A 42 -15.79 -12.72 3.79
CA VAL A 42 -17.20 -12.93 4.20
C VAL A 42 -17.39 -14.29 4.87
N TYR A 43 -16.28 -14.95 5.24
CA TYR A 43 -16.31 -16.24 5.89
C TYR A 43 -16.98 -16.12 7.26
N GLY A 44 -18.06 -16.88 7.48
CA GLY A 44 -18.86 -16.80 8.70
C GLY A 44 -19.86 -15.63 8.73
N GLU A 45 -19.76 -14.66 7.81
CA GLU A 45 -20.73 -13.57 7.67
C GLU A 45 -21.86 -13.93 6.69
N ALA A 46 -21.51 -14.60 5.58
CA ALA A 46 -22.49 -15.04 4.59
C ALA A 46 -23.09 -16.40 4.98
N GLN A 47 -24.42 -16.48 4.99
CA GLN A 47 -25.16 -17.71 5.26
C GLN A 47 -25.75 -18.27 3.96
N PHE A 48 -25.56 -19.57 3.75
CA PHE A 48 -26.11 -20.32 2.63
C PHE A 48 -26.94 -21.48 3.17
N ALA A 49 -27.94 -21.94 2.42
CA ALA A 49 -28.71 -23.11 2.84
C ALA A 49 -27.83 -24.37 2.78
N GLU A 50 -27.99 -25.27 3.76
CA GLU A 50 -27.20 -26.51 3.85
C GLU A 50 -27.31 -27.38 2.58
N GLN A 51 -28.48 -27.35 1.94
CA GLN A 51 -28.71 -28.04 0.67
C GLN A 51 -27.86 -27.48 -0.48
N GLU A 52 -27.63 -26.16 -0.51
CA GLU A 52 -26.79 -25.50 -1.52
C GLU A 52 -25.33 -25.84 -1.30
N ILE A 53 -24.86 -25.78 -0.04
CA ILE A 53 -23.50 -26.16 0.34
C ILE A 53 -23.23 -27.62 -0.05
N SER A 54 -24.13 -28.53 0.31
CA SER A 54 -24.02 -29.95 -0.02
C SER A 54 -24.01 -30.22 -1.53
N LYS A 55 -24.81 -29.46 -2.29
CA LYS A 55 -24.87 -29.56 -3.75
C LYS A 55 -23.56 -29.13 -4.40
N ILE A 56 -22.99 -28.00 -3.97
CA ILE A 56 -21.73 -27.48 -4.50
C ILE A 56 -20.54 -28.38 -4.10
N ALA A 57 -20.50 -28.88 -2.86
CA ALA A 57 -19.46 -29.80 -2.41
C ALA A 57 -19.43 -31.07 -3.27
N ARG A 58 -20.59 -31.71 -3.49
CA ARG A 58 -20.71 -32.89 -4.36
C ARG A 58 -20.36 -32.59 -5.82
N TYR A 59 -20.69 -31.39 -6.31
CA TYR A 59 -20.32 -30.97 -7.66
C TYR A 59 -18.80 -30.97 -7.85
N PHE A 60 -18.06 -30.35 -6.92
CA PHE A 60 -16.59 -30.31 -7.00
C PHE A 60 -15.94 -31.67 -6.79
N GLU A 61 -16.48 -32.50 -5.89
CA GLU A 61 -16.00 -33.87 -5.68
C GLU A 61 -16.13 -34.72 -6.96
N LYS A 62 -17.30 -34.66 -7.62
CA LYS A 62 -17.54 -35.37 -8.89
C LYS A 62 -16.67 -34.85 -10.04
N ALA A 63 -16.40 -33.55 -10.05
CA ALA A 63 -15.55 -32.94 -11.07
C ALA A 63 -14.05 -33.23 -10.85
N GLY A 64 -13.66 -33.82 -9.70
CA GLY A 64 -12.25 -34.11 -9.38
C GLY A 64 -11.40 -32.85 -9.22
N VAL A 65 -12.02 -31.71 -8.98
CA VAL A 65 -11.34 -30.41 -8.91
C VAL A 65 -10.67 -30.26 -7.55
N LYS A 66 -9.36 -30.00 -7.55
CA LYS A 66 -8.61 -29.71 -6.32
C LYS A 66 -8.94 -28.30 -5.83
N MET A 67 -9.35 -28.20 -4.57
CA MET A 67 -9.62 -26.91 -3.94
C MET A 67 -8.31 -26.11 -3.76
N PRO A 68 -8.24 -24.84 -4.23
CA PRO A 68 -7.10 -23.96 -4.00
C PRO A 68 -6.95 -23.55 -2.52
N GLU A 69 -5.72 -23.25 -2.09
CA GLU A 69 -5.44 -22.80 -0.72
C GLU A 69 -5.65 -21.28 -0.58
N PHE A 70 -6.91 -20.84 -0.52
CA PHE A 70 -7.27 -19.41 -0.46
C PHE A 70 -6.58 -18.65 0.69
N GLY A 71 -6.42 -19.27 1.86
CA GLY A 71 -5.73 -18.65 3.01
C GLY A 71 -4.22 -18.44 2.82
N LYS A 72 -3.60 -19.01 1.79
CA LYS A 72 -2.15 -18.89 1.54
C LYS A 72 -1.82 -18.00 0.33
N ILE A 73 -2.81 -17.33 -0.26
CA ILE A 73 -2.62 -16.50 -1.46
C ILE A 73 -1.53 -15.44 -1.24
N GLY A 74 -1.51 -14.76 -0.08
CA GLY A 74 -0.53 -13.72 0.23
C GLY A 74 0.91 -14.23 0.13
N GLY A 75 1.24 -15.28 0.88
CA GLY A 75 2.58 -15.89 0.88
C GLY A 75 2.94 -16.66 -0.40
N MET A 76 1.94 -17.11 -1.17
CA MET A 76 2.17 -17.67 -2.50
C MET A 76 2.50 -16.58 -3.53
N LEU A 77 1.82 -15.43 -3.46
CA LEU A 77 2.09 -14.29 -4.34
C LEU A 77 3.50 -13.73 -4.11
N GLU A 78 3.97 -13.69 -2.86
CA GLU A 78 5.35 -13.29 -2.53
C GLU A 78 6.41 -14.14 -3.25
N LYS A 79 6.13 -15.42 -3.49
CA LYS A 79 7.06 -16.33 -4.16
C LYS A 79 7.04 -16.20 -5.68
N GLU A 80 5.93 -15.74 -6.27
CA GLU A 80 5.81 -15.52 -7.72
C GLU A 80 6.08 -14.06 -8.15
N LEU A 81 6.08 -13.11 -7.21
CA LEU A 81 6.45 -11.71 -7.45
C LEU A 81 7.95 -11.61 -7.80
N SER A 82 8.28 -10.68 -8.70
CA SER A 82 9.62 -10.56 -9.29
C SER A 82 10.69 -10.22 -8.25
N GLU A 83 11.96 -10.49 -8.55
CA GLU A 83 13.11 -10.09 -7.70
C GLU A 83 13.05 -8.60 -7.30
N ASN A 84 12.48 -7.74 -8.15
CA ASN A 84 12.25 -6.32 -7.87
C ASN A 84 11.21 -6.07 -6.76
N ASP A 85 10.16 -6.87 -6.66
CA ASP A 85 9.14 -6.71 -5.63
C ASP A 85 9.66 -7.16 -4.25
N ALA A 86 10.51 -8.19 -4.22
CA ALA A 86 11.21 -8.61 -3.00
C ALA A 86 12.22 -7.56 -2.54
N ALA A 87 12.99 -6.97 -3.47
CA ALA A 87 13.90 -5.88 -3.19
C ALA A 87 13.16 -4.63 -2.67
N LEU A 88 12.00 -4.29 -3.27
CA LEU A 88 11.14 -3.20 -2.82
C LEU A 88 10.61 -3.45 -1.40
N HIS A 89 10.17 -4.68 -1.11
CA HIS A 89 9.71 -5.04 0.22
C HIS A 89 10.85 -4.92 1.26
N ALA A 90 12.03 -5.45 0.96
CA ALA A 90 13.20 -5.31 1.84
C ALA A 90 13.56 -3.84 2.09
N ALA A 91 13.48 -3.00 1.05
CA ALA A 91 13.73 -1.57 1.20
C ALA A 91 12.68 -0.88 2.09
N ASN A 92 11.38 -1.21 1.95
CA ASN A 92 10.33 -0.69 2.83
C ASN A 92 10.49 -1.18 4.29
N MET A 93 10.98 -2.42 4.48
CA MET A 93 11.31 -2.93 5.81
C MET A 93 12.44 -2.14 6.48
N LEU A 94 13.48 -1.77 5.73
CA LEU A 94 14.57 -0.93 6.24
C LEU A 94 14.07 0.48 6.60
N VAL A 95 13.13 1.04 5.83
CA VAL A 95 12.46 2.31 6.19
C VAL A 95 11.67 2.15 7.49
N ALA A 96 10.89 1.07 7.63
CA ALA A 96 10.12 0.79 8.84
C ALA A 96 11.01 0.63 10.08
N GLU A 97 12.18 0.00 9.91
CA GLU A 97 13.21 -0.13 10.95
C GLU A 97 13.80 1.23 11.36
N ALA A 98 14.12 2.09 10.40
CA ALA A 98 14.60 3.45 10.68
C ALA A 98 13.56 4.27 11.46
N ILE A 99 12.27 4.12 11.11
CA ILE A 99 11.15 4.73 11.82
C ILE A 99 11.09 4.22 13.28
N ASP A 100 11.23 2.91 13.49
CA ASP A 100 11.19 2.30 14.83
C ASP A 100 12.37 2.75 15.71
N LYS A 101 13.56 2.85 15.10
CA LYS A 101 14.76 3.39 15.74
C LYS A 101 14.67 4.90 16.02
N GLN A 102 13.70 5.59 15.43
CA GLN A 102 13.56 7.04 15.50
C GLN A 102 14.81 7.78 15.06
N ASP A 103 15.47 7.23 14.04
CA ASP A 103 16.71 7.77 13.49
C ASP A 103 16.39 8.51 12.18
N SER A 104 16.45 9.84 12.26
CA SER A 104 16.10 10.75 11.16
C SER A 104 17.10 10.69 10.01
N GLU A 105 18.40 10.57 10.32
CA GLU A 105 19.46 10.50 9.32
C GLU A 105 19.39 9.16 8.58
N LEU A 106 19.25 8.07 9.32
CA LEU A 106 19.06 6.75 8.75
C LEU A 106 17.77 6.69 7.92
N LEU A 107 16.68 7.30 8.39
CA LEU A 107 15.43 7.36 7.62
C LEU A 107 15.65 8.03 6.26
N LEU A 108 16.32 9.19 6.23
CA LEU A 108 16.61 9.90 4.97
C LEU A 108 17.48 9.06 4.04
N GLU A 109 18.48 8.34 4.56
CA GLU A 109 19.29 7.40 3.78
C GLU A 109 18.39 6.32 3.14
N ARG A 110 17.48 5.72 3.92
CA ARG A 110 16.58 4.66 3.43
C ARG A 110 15.55 5.17 2.43
N LEU A 111 14.99 6.37 2.63
CA LEU A 111 14.03 6.97 1.71
C LEU A 111 14.65 7.27 0.34
N LYS A 112 15.94 7.61 0.29
CA LYS A 112 16.69 7.86 -0.95
C LYS A 112 17.05 6.60 -1.73
N ASN A 113 16.67 5.41 -1.24
CA ASN A 113 16.93 4.17 -1.93
C ASN A 113 16.21 4.13 -3.30
N PRO A 114 16.93 3.95 -4.43
CA PRO A 114 16.33 3.99 -5.77
C PRO A 114 15.31 2.87 -6.01
N VAL A 115 15.38 1.77 -5.25
CA VAL A 115 14.41 0.67 -5.34
C VAL A 115 13.02 1.11 -4.90
N ILE A 116 12.91 1.99 -3.90
CA ILE A 116 11.63 2.52 -3.42
C ILE A 116 11.09 3.60 -4.38
N ASN A 117 11.95 4.21 -5.21
CA ASN A 117 11.56 5.18 -6.22
C ASN A 117 10.63 6.29 -5.68
N LEU A 118 11.07 6.94 -4.59
CA LEU A 118 10.39 8.07 -3.98
C LEU A 118 10.91 9.38 -4.59
N ALA A 119 10.00 10.33 -4.80
CA ALA A 119 10.28 11.63 -5.37
C ALA A 119 10.22 12.74 -4.33
N ARG A 120 10.94 13.84 -4.60
CA ARG A 120 10.88 15.11 -3.85
C ARG A 120 11.23 14.98 -2.36
N ILE A 121 12.19 14.13 -2.03
CA ILE A 121 12.72 14.05 -0.66
C ILE A 121 13.52 15.33 -0.37
N ARG A 122 13.25 15.96 0.78
CA ARG A 122 13.95 17.17 1.26
C ARG A 122 14.70 16.85 2.55
N ASP A 123 16.03 16.94 2.53
CA ASP A 123 16.88 16.54 3.65
C ASP A 123 16.57 17.31 4.94
N TYR A 124 16.26 18.61 4.83
CA TYR A 124 15.92 19.46 5.98
C TYR A 124 14.56 19.10 6.64
N LEU A 125 13.78 18.18 6.05
CA LEU A 125 12.50 17.72 6.58
C LEU A 125 12.58 16.34 7.25
N GLY A 126 13.77 15.75 7.40
CA GLY A 126 13.96 14.40 7.98
C GLY A 126 13.14 14.15 9.25
N ASP A 127 13.24 15.04 10.24
CA ASP A 127 12.52 14.89 11.51
C ASP A 127 11.00 14.98 11.33
N SER A 128 10.55 15.86 10.43
CA SER A 128 9.13 16.03 10.10
C SER A 128 8.56 14.79 9.42
N TYR A 129 9.32 14.20 8.50
CA TYR A 129 8.96 12.93 7.88
C TYR A 129 8.90 11.82 8.92
N LEU A 130 9.92 11.69 9.77
CA LEU A 130 9.99 10.65 10.79
C LEU A 130 8.77 10.68 11.71
N ILE A 131 8.45 11.84 12.28
CA ILE A 131 7.30 12.01 13.18
C ILE A 131 6.00 11.63 12.47
N HIS A 132 5.81 12.10 11.24
CA HIS A 132 4.58 11.86 10.50
C HIS A 132 4.43 10.40 10.05
N MET A 133 5.50 9.80 9.52
CA MET A 133 5.53 8.41 9.09
C MET A 133 5.33 7.46 10.27
N LYS A 134 5.95 7.75 11.43
CA LYS A 134 5.72 6.99 12.66
C LYS A 134 4.24 7.00 13.05
N SER A 135 3.65 8.19 13.17
CA SER A 135 2.22 8.31 13.50
C SER A 135 1.31 7.58 12.52
N ARG A 136 1.64 7.60 11.22
CA ARG A 136 0.86 6.89 10.20
C ARG A 136 1.05 5.36 10.29
N LYS A 137 2.27 4.90 10.54
CA LYS A 137 2.59 3.47 10.74
C LYS A 137 1.89 2.90 11.97
N ASP A 138 1.91 3.62 13.09
CA ASP A 138 1.26 3.20 14.34
C ASP A 138 -0.25 3.00 14.13
N LYS A 139 -0.92 3.99 13.51
CA LYS A 139 -2.34 3.88 13.14
C LYS A 139 -2.63 2.69 12.24
N LYS A 140 -1.75 2.41 11.28
CA LYS A 140 -1.92 1.27 10.37
C LYS A 140 -1.81 -0.06 11.12
N SER A 141 -0.84 -0.17 12.04
CA SER A 141 -0.69 -1.34 12.91
C SER A 141 -1.90 -1.57 13.81
N GLU A 142 -2.46 -0.51 14.41
CA GLU A 142 -3.67 -0.58 15.24
C GLU A 142 -4.88 -1.11 14.44
N VAL A 143 -5.05 -0.65 13.20
CA VAL A 143 -6.10 -1.12 12.29
C VAL A 143 -5.89 -2.60 11.95
N ALA A 144 -4.66 -3.02 11.68
CA ALA A 144 -4.33 -4.42 11.40
C ALA A 144 -4.65 -5.34 12.59
N GLU A 145 -4.31 -4.91 13.81
CA GLU A 145 -4.60 -5.66 15.03
C GLU A 145 -6.08 -5.73 15.37
N THR A 146 -6.84 -4.68 15.05
CA THR A 146 -8.31 -4.68 15.21
C THR A 146 -8.95 -5.70 14.27
N LYS A 147 -8.57 -5.68 12.98
CA LYS A 147 -9.05 -6.67 11.99
C LYS A 147 -8.76 -8.10 12.43
N ARG A 148 -7.55 -8.38 12.93
CA ARG A 148 -7.18 -9.73 13.42
C ARG A 148 -8.14 -10.24 14.51
N LYS A 149 -8.56 -9.36 15.43
CA LYS A 149 -9.47 -9.73 16.52
C LYS A 149 -10.89 -9.99 16.02
N GLU A 150 -11.29 -9.34 14.94
CA GLU A 150 -12.64 -9.42 14.38
C GLU A 150 -12.80 -10.60 13.41
N SER A 151 -11.82 -10.87 12.55
CA SER A 151 -11.94 -11.88 11.48
C SER A 151 -11.11 -13.14 11.66
N PHE A 152 -10.29 -13.26 12.73
CA PHE A 152 -9.32 -14.36 12.94
C PHE A 152 -8.30 -14.56 11.81
N ASP A 153 -8.24 -13.65 10.82
CA ASP A 153 -7.28 -13.71 9.73
C ASP A 153 -5.84 -13.49 10.24
N GLU A 154 -4.87 -14.17 9.63
CA GLU A 154 -3.45 -13.91 9.90
C GLU A 154 -3.07 -12.50 9.45
N ILE A 155 -2.41 -11.72 10.31
CA ILE A 155 -1.90 -10.40 9.93
C ILE A 155 -0.73 -10.60 8.97
N ASP A 156 -0.86 -10.08 7.76
CA ASP A 156 0.22 -10.06 6.79
C ASP A 156 1.24 -8.99 7.19
N VAL A 157 2.53 -9.24 6.96
CA VAL A 157 3.64 -8.32 7.28
C VAL A 157 3.42 -6.95 6.63
N TYR A 158 2.76 -6.90 5.47
CA TYR A 158 2.39 -5.68 4.76
C TYR A 158 1.38 -4.79 5.50
N ASP A 159 0.56 -5.35 6.38
CA ASP A 159 -0.46 -4.58 7.10
C ASP A 159 0.15 -3.66 8.17
N LYS A 160 1.41 -3.89 8.55
CA LYS A 160 2.10 -3.14 9.61
C LYS A 160 3.15 -2.15 9.10
N ILE A 161 3.50 -2.22 7.82
CA ILE A 161 4.50 -1.34 7.20
C ILE A 161 3.86 -0.39 6.19
N LEU A 162 4.46 0.77 6.00
CA LEU A 162 4.01 1.72 4.97
C LEU A 162 4.48 1.23 3.60
N SER A 163 3.56 1.19 2.65
CA SER A 163 3.85 0.97 1.23
C SER A 163 4.56 2.17 0.61
N GLN A 164 5.16 1.98 -0.56
CA GLN A 164 5.78 3.06 -1.34
C GLN A 164 4.83 4.26 -1.52
N THR A 165 3.56 4.01 -1.86
CA THR A 165 2.56 5.06 -2.05
C THR A 165 2.28 5.81 -0.75
N GLU A 166 2.12 5.09 0.37
CA GLU A 166 1.90 5.73 1.67
C GLU A 166 3.12 6.54 2.14
N LEU A 167 4.33 6.07 1.83
CA LEU A 167 5.57 6.83 2.09
C LEU A 167 5.62 8.09 1.24
N GLN A 168 5.29 8.01 -0.05
CA GLN A 168 5.23 9.17 -0.95
C GLN A 168 4.17 10.19 -0.48
N ASP A 169 3.01 9.71 -0.03
CA ASP A 169 1.95 10.57 0.54
C ASP A 169 2.42 11.30 1.79
N CYS A 170 3.15 10.61 2.68
CA CYS A 170 3.75 11.23 3.85
C CYS A 170 4.73 12.35 3.47
N ILE A 171 5.61 12.09 2.49
CA ILE A 171 6.58 13.07 1.98
C ILE A 171 5.86 14.28 1.41
N ASN A 172 4.90 14.05 0.51
CA ASN A 172 4.13 15.11 -0.13
C ASN A 172 3.41 15.99 0.92
N ALA A 173 2.77 15.37 1.91
CA ALA A 173 2.06 16.09 2.96
C ALA A 173 2.98 17.03 3.76
N LYS A 174 4.16 16.55 4.15
CA LYS A 174 5.14 17.36 4.89
C LYS A 174 5.80 18.43 4.01
N ASN A 175 6.06 18.14 2.74
CA ASN A 175 6.58 19.13 1.81
C ASN A 175 5.59 20.29 1.62
N ILE A 176 4.32 19.97 1.36
CA ILE A 176 3.25 20.97 1.21
C ILE A 176 3.14 21.82 2.46
N GLU A 177 3.12 21.21 3.65
CA GLU A 177 3.06 21.94 4.92
C GLU A 177 4.26 22.91 5.08
N ALA A 178 5.46 22.47 4.74
CA ALA A 178 6.66 23.31 4.80
C ALA A 178 6.57 24.50 3.83
N VAL A 179 6.05 24.29 2.61
CA VAL A 179 5.87 25.38 1.64
C VAL A 179 4.78 26.35 2.09
N ILE A 180 3.65 25.85 2.60
CA ILE A 180 2.58 26.69 3.15
C ILE A 180 3.10 27.54 4.32
N LYS A 181 3.94 26.96 5.18
CA LYS A 181 4.59 27.71 6.26
C LYS A 181 5.44 28.86 5.72
N LYS A 182 6.25 28.63 4.68
CA LYS A 182 7.04 29.67 4.01
C LYS A 182 6.17 30.76 3.38
N ILE A 183 5.05 30.38 2.74
CA ILE A 183 4.07 31.34 2.20
C ILE A 183 3.55 32.25 3.32
N ASN A 184 3.11 31.65 4.44
CA ASN A 184 2.58 32.40 5.57
C ASN A 184 3.62 33.33 6.21
N GLU A 185 4.87 32.90 6.31
CA GLU A 185 5.98 33.72 6.81
C GLU A 185 6.32 34.88 5.87
N SER A 186 6.31 34.63 4.56
CA SER A 186 6.56 35.64 3.52
C SER A 186 5.45 36.70 3.49
N LEU A 187 4.18 36.29 3.62
CA LEU A 187 3.04 37.19 3.74
C LEU A 187 3.13 38.08 5.00
N LYS A 188 3.51 37.50 6.15
CA LYS A 188 3.65 38.25 7.40
C LYS A 188 4.81 39.25 7.38
N SER A 189 5.89 38.92 6.70
CA SER A 189 7.08 39.78 6.57
C SER A 189 6.99 40.77 5.41
N GLY A 190 5.99 40.64 4.53
CA GLY A 190 5.87 41.45 3.31
C GLY A 190 6.93 41.14 2.25
N ASN A 191 7.61 39.99 2.35
CA ASN A 191 8.64 39.58 1.39
C ASN A 191 7.99 38.91 0.17
N PHE A 192 7.63 39.72 -0.83
CA PHE A 192 6.98 39.25 -2.05
C PHE A 192 7.88 38.36 -2.92
N GLU A 193 9.21 38.51 -2.82
CA GLU A 193 10.15 37.68 -3.57
C GLU A 193 10.12 36.22 -3.08
N GLU A 194 10.24 36.03 -1.76
CA GLU A 194 10.14 34.70 -1.14
C GLU A 194 8.74 34.11 -1.27
N LEU A 195 7.69 34.96 -1.24
CA LEU A 195 6.33 34.53 -1.53
C LEU A 195 6.21 33.97 -2.95
N GLY A 196 6.74 34.68 -3.95
CA GLY A 196 6.76 34.23 -5.34
C GLY A 196 7.48 32.89 -5.50
N LYS A 197 8.68 32.75 -4.90
CA LYS A 197 9.44 31.50 -4.90
C LYS A 197 8.68 30.34 -4.24
N ALA A 198 7.98 30.59 -3.15
CA ALA A 198 7.22 29.56 -2.46
C ALA A 198 5.99 29.13 -3.27
N LEU A 199 5.30 30.06 -3.94
CA LEU A 199 4.11 29.77 -4.75
C LEU A 199 4.40 28.97 -6.03
N ILE A 200 5.62 29.07 -6.58
CA ILE A 200 6.05 28.26 -7.73
C ILE A 200 6.65 26.90 -7.35
N CYS A 201 6.75 26.59 -6.06
CA CYS A 201 7.35 25.33 -5.62
C CYS A 201 6.53 24.13 -6.15
N GLU A 202 7.22 23.18 -6.80
CA GLU A 202 6.62 21.98 -7.39
C GLU A 202 5.85 21.11 -6.37
N ASP A 203 6.18 21.23 -5.09
CA ASP A 203 5.49 20.51 -4.01
C ASP A 203 4.02 20.94 -3.87
N LEU A 204 3.65 22.17 -4.25
CA LEU A 204 2.27 22.66 -4.20
C LEU A 204 1.40 22.20 -5.39
N CYS A 205 2.01 21.71 -6.46
CA CYS A 205 1.32 21.32 -7.70
C CYS A 205 0.39 22.41 -8.28
N LEU A 206 0.66 23.70 -8.01
CA LEU A 206 -0.10 24.82 -8.58
C LEU A 206 0.21 24.97 -10.07
N ARG A 207 -0.81 25.21 -10.88
CA ARG A 207 -0.67 25.47 -12.32
C ARG A 207 -0.83 26.95 -12.61
N GLY A 208 0.05 27.50 -13.45
CA GLY A 208 -0.06 28.89 -13.92
C GLY A 208 0.39 29.95 -12.92
N ALA A 209 1.08 29.57 -11.83
CA ALA A 209 1.74 30.53 -10.96
C ALA A 209 2.97 31.09 -11.67
N ILE A 210 2.92 32.37 -12.07
CA ILE A 210 4.03 33.11 -12.66
C ILE A 210 4.32 34.27 -11.70
N PRO A 211 5.50 34.34 -11.07
CA PRO A 211 5.86 35.48 -10.26
C PRO A 211 6.09 36.69 -11.19
N GLU A 212 5.35 37.77 -10.98
CA GLU A 212 5.65 39.07 -11.57
C GLU A 212 6.67 39.76 -10.66
N TYR A 213 7.93 39.79 -11.09
CA TYR A 213 8.95 40.60 -10.46
C TYR A 213 8.99 41.94 -11.22
N GLU A 214 8.50 43.02 -10.60
CA GLU A 214 8.72 44.41 -11.07
C GLU A 214 10.09 44.93 -10.61
#